data_AF-A0A6P1ZF17-F1
#
_entry.id   AF-A0A6P1ZF17-F1
#
_cell.length_a   1.000
_cell.length_b   1.000
_cell.length_c   1.000
_cell.angle_alpha   90.00
_cell.angle_beta   90.00
_cell.angle_gamma   90.00
#
_symmetry.space_group_name_H-M   'P 1'
#
loop_
_entity.id
_entity.type
_entity.pdbx_description
1 polymer ?
#
loop_
_entity_poly.entity_id
_entity_poly.type
_entity_poly.pdbx_seq_one_letter_code
_entity_poly.pdbx_strand_id
1 'polypeptide(L)'
;MVKLGFIKDADQSPPEFARVYIAATEDGKAPSAEVRSWPNRDGEQLFEVVFLVPRGEKNLGSWIGYMADTLMRMGWDHWWIDTLSVSQVLDRYIVDAVASWGDAFWPLFSNEAVVLIQVGLQREDFQRCAERWAKKFPHLQVDEEHDYERIALELEAQAQAEREKRPTYRLLRLLQSRNRSH
;
A
#
# COMPACT_ATOMS: atom_id res chain seq x y z
N MET A 1 11.31 4.87 -14.32
CA MET A 1 10.30 5.75 -13.68
C MET A 1 9.65 4.98 -12.54
N VAL A 2 9.28 5.64 -11.45
CA VAL A 2 8.55 5.03 -10.33
C VAL A 2 7.06 5.38 -10.45
N LYS A 3 6.20 4.37 -10.40
CA LYS A 3 4.75 4.49 -10.37
C LYS A 3 4.24 4.32 -8.95
N LEU A 4 3.51 5.30 -8.43
CA LEU A 4 2.92 5.27 -7.10
C LEU A 4 1.45 4.84 -7.19
N GLY A 5 1.11 3.77 -6.47
CA GLY A 5 -0.25 3.26 -6.33
C GLY A 5 -0.70 3.23 -4.87
N PHE A 6 -1.91 2.72 -4.63
CA PHE A 6 -2.53 2.70 -3.32
C PHE A 6 -3.22 1.36 -3.03
N ILE A 7 -3.07 0.90 -1.79
CA ILE A 7 -3.79 -0.23 -1.22
C ILE A 7 -4.38 0.21 0.12
N LYS A 8 -5.58 -0.26 0.46
CA LYS A 8 -6.17 0.00 1.78
C LYS A 8 -5.41 -0.72 2.88
N ASP A 9 -5.12 -2.00 2.65
CA ASP A 9 -4.47 -2.92 3.57
C ASP A 9 -3.74 -4.03 2.79
N ALA A 10 -3.06 -4.90 3.52
CA ALA A 10 -2.26 -5.99 2.95
C ALA A 10 -3.09 -6.99 2.12
N ASP A 11 -4.39 -7.13 2.39
CA ASP A 11 -5.25 -8.07 1.66
C ASP A 11 -5.56 -7.60 0.23
N GLN A 12 -5.33 -6.31 -0.07
CA GLN A 12 -5.45 -5.75 -1.41
C GLN A 12 -4.14 -5.78 -2.22
N SER A 13 -3.03 -6.18 -1.61
CA SER A 13 -1.75 -6.27 -2.32
C SER A 13 -1.76 -7.45 -3.30
N PRO A 14 -1.38 -7.25 -4.57
CA PRO A 14 -1.13 -8.38 -5.46
C PRO A 14 0.05 -9.24 -4.94
N PRO A 15 0.06 -10.57 -5.19
CA PRO A 15 1.07 -11.48 -4.63
C PRO A 15 2.50 -11.18 -5.02
N GLU A 16 2.72 -10.57 -6.18
CA GLU A 16 4.03 -10.18 -6.69
C GLU A 16 4.65 -8.96 -5.97
N PHE A 17 3.85 -8.21 -5.21
CA PHE A 17 4.34 -7.05 -4.47
C PHE A 17 4.89 -7.48 -3.11
N ALA A 18 6.21 -7.35 -2.96
CA ALA A 18 6.85 -7.62 -1.68
C ALA A 18 6.56 -6.50 -0.66
N ARG A 19 6.37 -6.88 0.59
CA ARG A 19 6.15 -5.90 1.67
C ARG A 19 7.47 -5.29 2.12
N VAL A 20 7.45 -3.98 2.31
CA VAL A 20 8.50 -3.23 3.00
C VAL A 20 7.97 -2.86 4.38
N TYR A 21 8.62 -3.38 5.41
CA TYR A 21 8.26 -3.16 6.81
C TYR A 21 9.43 -2.49 7.54
N ILE A 22 9.14 -1.53 8.42
CA ILE A 22 10.16 -0.84 9.22
C ILE A 22 9.92 -1.12 10.70
N ALA A 23 10.93 -1.61 11.40
CA ALA A 23 10.89 -1.85 12.84
C ALA A 23 12.00 -1.09 13.56
N ALA A 24 11.78 -0.78 14.83
CA ALA A 24 12.81 -0.17 15.66
C ALA A 24 13.88 -1.21 16.03
N THR A 25 15.15 -0.82 15.92
CA THR A 25 16.28 -1.54 16.51
C THR A 25 16.61 -0.99 17.91
N GLU A 26 17.47 -1.68 18.64
CA GLU A 26 17.98 -1.18 19.93
C GLU A 26 18.83 0.08 19.75
N ASP A 27 18.81 0.97 20.74
CA ASP A 27 19.57 2.21 20.71
C ASP A 27 21.07 1.96 20.46
N GLY A 28 21.65 2.68 19.52
CA GLY A 28 23.06 2.58 19.15
C GLY A 28 23.41 1.44 18.18
N LYS A 29 22.45 0.60 17.78
CA LYS A 29 22.67 -0.38 16.71
C LYS A 29 22.62 0.30 15.33
N ALA A 30 23.49 -0.17 14.44
CA ALA A 30 23.46 0.22 13.03
C ALA A 30 22.18 -0.30 12.35
N PRO A 31 21.67 0.40 11.32
CA PRO A 31 20.54 -0.10 10.56
C PRO A 31 20.88 -1.43 9.89
N SER A 32 19.93 -2.37 9.88
CA SER A 32 20.06 -3.66 9.22
C SER A 32 18.77 -4.02 8.49
N ALA A 33 18.82 -5.06 7.66
CA ALA A 33 17.66 -5.57 6.94
C ALA A 33 17.62 -7.10 7.03
N GLU A 34 16.41 -7.64 7.15
CA GLU A 34 16.12 -9.06 7.12
C GLU A 34 15.10 -9.34 6.02
N VAL A 35 15.26 -10.45 5.29
CA VAL A 35 14.24 -10.92 4.34
C VAL A 35 13.47 -12.06 4.98
N ARG A 36 12.14 -11.98 4.91
CA ARG A 36 11.21 -12.98 5.41
C ARG A 36 10.34 -13.47 4.27
N SER A 37 9.93 -14.73 4.36
CA SER A 37 9.09 -15.35 3.35
C SER A 37 8.18 -16.39 3.99
N TRP A 38 6.90 -16.39 3.64
CA TRP A 38 5.91 -17.39 4.05
C TRP A 38 4.87 -17.63 2.95
N PRO A 39 4.23 -18.82 2.88
CA PRO A 39 3.16 -19.06 1.93
C PRO A 39 1.85 -18.38 2.35
N ASN A 40 1.07 -17.87 1.39
CA ASN A 40 -0.30 -17.42 1.62
C ASN A 40 -1.28 -18.61 1.68
N ARG A 41 -2.58 -18.33 1.84
CA ARG A 41 -3.63 -19.37 1.92
C ARG A 41 -3.74 -20.22 0.66
N ASP A 42 -3.38 -19.66 -0.49
CA ASP A 42 -3.42 -20.31 -1.80
C ASP A 42 -2.09 -21.00 -2.15
N GLY A 43 -1.10 -20.96 -1.24
CA GLY A 43 0.22 -21.59 -1.39
C GLY A 43 1.26 -20.75 -2.13
N GLU A 44 0.94 -19.50 -2.49
CA GLU A 44 1.87 -18.59 -3.14
C GLU A 44 2.88 -18.04 -2.14
N GLN A 45 4.13 -17.94 -2.55
CA GLN A 45 5.22 -17.48 -1.69
C GLN A 45 5.22 -15.95 -1.59
N LEU A 46 4.92 -15.43 -0.41
CA LEU A 46 5.03 -14.00 -0.11
C LEU A 46 6.44 -13.66 0.39
N PHE A 47 6.85 -12.42 0.15
CA PHE A 47 8.15 -11.88 0.56
C PHE A 47 7.98 -10.55 1.30
N GLU A 48 8.82 -10.34 2.31
CA GLU A 48 8.90 -9.12 3.09
C GLU A 48 10.37 -8.79 3.33
N VAL A 49 10.71 -7.50 3.23
CA VAL A 49 11.96 -6.97 3.78
C VAL A 49 11.64 -6.15 5.03
N VAL A 50 12.33 -6.48 6.11
CA VAL A 50 12.21 -5.82 7.41
C VAL A 50 13.45 -4.98 7.63
N PHE A 51 13.28 -3.66 7.65
CA PHE A 51 14.33 -2.72 8.01
C PHE A 51 14.32 -2.49 9.52
N LEU A 52 15.39 -2.88 10.21
CA LEU A 52 15.60 -2.61 11.62
C LEU A 52 16.42 -1.32 11.76
N VAL A 53 15.80 -0.24 12.25
CA VAL A 53 16.40 1.10 12.21
C VAL A 53 16.26 1.86 13.53
N PRO A 54 17.14 2.83 13.83
CA PRO A 54 17.00 3.67 15.02
C PRO A 54 15.68 4.45 15.02
N ARG A 55 14.99 4.45 16.18
CA ARG A 55 13.67 5.10 16.34
C ARG A 55 13.78 6.64 16.33
N GLY A 56 12.73 7.29 15.83
CA GLY A 56 12.48 8.72 15.94
C GLY A 56 12.92 9.51 14.69
N GLU A 57 12.14 10.53 14.36
CA GLU A 57 12.35 11.39 13.17
C GLU A 57 13.77 11.97 13.06
N LYS A 58 14.37 12.37 14.18
CA LYS A 58 15.75 12.89 14.21
C LYS A 58 16.79 11.93 13.60
N ASN A 59 16.48 10.63 13.59
CA ASN A 59 17.35 9.59 13.08
C ASN A 59 17.00 9.17 11.64
N LEU A 60 15.95 9.71 11.03
CA LEU A 60 15.53 9.34 9.66
C LEU A 60 16.69 9.44 8.66
N GLY A 61 17.44 10.55 8.71
CA GLY A 61 18.60 10.75 7.84
C GLY A 61 19.73 9.73 8.03
N SER A 62 19.81 9.04 9.17
CA SER A 62 20.89 8.09 9.45
C SER A 62 20.66 6.70 8.83
N TRP A 63 19.44 6.39 8.40
CA TRP A 63 19.11 5.06 7.85
C TRP A 63 18.36 5.09 6.52
N ILE A 64 17.82 6.25 6.11
CA ILE A 64 17.05 6.33 4.86
C ILE A 64 17.88 5.99 3.62
N GLY A 65 19.16 6.37 3.60
CA GLY A 65 20.07 6.03 2.51
C GLY A 65 20.39 4.53 2.46
N TYR A 66 20.54 3.89 3.61
CA TYR A 66 20.70 2.43 3.69
C TYR A 66 19.46 1.72 3.12
N MET A 67 18.26 2.19 3.48
CA MET A 67 17.01 1.63 2.97
C MET A 67 16.90 1.75 1.44
N ALA A 68 17.18 2.94 0.89
CA ALA A 68 17.14 3.17 -0.56
C ALA A 68 18.16 2.29 -1.31
N ASP A 69 19.42 2.26 -0.86
CA ASP A 69 20.47 1.42 -1.46
C ASP A 69 20.11 -0.08 -1.39
N THR A 70 19.57 -0.54 -0.25
CA THR A 70 19.13 -1.94 -0.10
C THR A 70 18.04 -2.29 -1.09
N LEU A 71 16.97 -1.48 -1.18
CA LEU A 71 15.87 -1.74 -2.12
C LEU A 71 16.34 -1.69 -3.58
N MET A 72 17.24 -0.77 -3.92
CA MET A 72 17.80 -0.71 -5.27
C MET A 72 18.64 -1.95 -5.62
N ARG A 73 19.42 -2.48 -4.66
CA ARG A 73 20.23 -3.69 -4.84
C ARG A 73 19.40 -4.97 -4.91
N MET A 74 18.27 -5.02 -4.20
CA MET A 74 17.34 -6.15 -4.27
C MET A 74 16.71 -6.28 -5.66
N GLY A 75 16.66 -5.19 -6.43
CA GLY A 75 16.12 -5.20 -7.79
C GLY A 75 14.62 -5.45 -7.84
N TRP A 76 13.90 -5.21 -6.74
CA TRP A 76 12.46 -5.33 -6.70
C TRP A 76 11.81 -4.21 -7.51
N ASP A 77 11.04 -4.62 -8.51
CA ASP A 77 10.26 -3.74 -9.37
C ASP A 77 8.81 -3.58 -8.89
N HIS A 78 8.35 -4.40 -7.94
CA HIS A 78 7.02 -4.31 -7.32
C HIS A 78 7.11 -4.47 -5.80
N TRP A 79 6.69 -3.46 -5.05
CA TRP A 79 6.66 -3.53 -3.59
C TRP A 79 5.67 -2.54 -2.98
N TRP A 80 5.33 -2.74 -1.71
CA TRP A 80 4.46 -1.81 -0.98
C TRP A 80 5.03 -1.47 0.38
N ILE A 81 4.77 -0.25 0.85
CA ILE A 81 5.25 0.25 2.14
C ILE A 81 4.15 0.16 3.20
N ASP A 82 4.45 -0.52 4.31
CA ASP A 82 3.61 -0.49 5.49
C ASP A 82 3.76 0.87 6.19
N THR A 83 2.78 1.74 6.00
CA THR A 83 2.75 3.10 6.54
C THR A 83 2.59 3.15 8.06
N LEU A 84 1.94 2.14 8.67
CA LEU A 84 1.83 2.04 10.12
C LEU A 84 3.21 1.78 10.74
N SER A 85 4.01 0.92 10.12
CA SER A 85 5.38 0.64 10.55
C SER A 85 6.26 1.90 10.52
N VAL A 86 6.12 2.73 9.47
CA VAL A 86 6.79 4.03 9.35
C VAL A 86 6.39 4.96 10.50
N SER A 87 5.08 5.07 10.78
CA SER A 87 4.54 5.89 11.87
C SER A 87 5.08 5.49 13.23
N GLN A 88 5.12 4.20 13.53
CA GLN A 88 5.59 3.67 14.80
C GLN A 88 7.09 3.95 15.01
N VAL A 89 7.89 3.76 13.97
CA VAL A 89 9.34 3.99 14.02
C VAL A 89 9.67 5.48 14.12
N LEU A 90 8.95 6.34 13.41
CA LEU A 90 9.19 7.78 13.45
C LEU A 90 8.57 8.47 14.67
N ASP A 91 7.68 7.77 15.39
CA ASP A 91 6.93 8.29 16.54
C ASP A 91 6.11 9.53 16.19
N ARG A 92 5.46 9.51 15.01
CA ARG A 92 4.63 10.60 14.50
C ARG A 92 3.29 10.11 13.98
N TYR A 93 2.37 11.04 13.80
CA TYR A 93 1.11 10.78 13.10
C TYR A 93 1.40 10.21 11.71
N ILE A 94 0.63 9.19 11.30
CA ILE A 94 0.96 8.32 10.17
C ILE A 94 1.15 9.08 8.84
N VAL A 95 0.30 10.05 8.54
CA VAL A 95 0.42 10.88 7.33
C VAL A 95 1.70 11.71 7.37
N ASP A 96 2.00 12.35 8.50
CA ASP A 96 3.21 13.19 8.65
C ASP A 96 4.49 12.36 8.62
N ALA A 97 4.45 11.17 9.22
CA ALA A 97 5.55 10.21 9.24
C ALA A 97 5.89 9.78 7.82
N VAL A 98 4.88 9.36 7.06
CA VAL A 98 5.05 8.91 5.67
C VAL A 98 5.45 10.06 4.75
N ALA A 99 4.85 11.24 4.92
CA ALA A 99 5.24 12.46 4.21
C ALA A 99 6.75 12.75 4.37
N SER A 100 7.23 12.71 5.62
CA SER A 100 8.64 12.96 5.98
C SER A 100 9.56 11.86 5.45
N TRP A 101 9.14 10.61 5.58
CA TRP A 101 9.85 9.46 5.02
C TRP A 101 10.03 9.59 3.51
N GLY A 102 8.96 9.83 2.75
CA GLY A 102 9.05 9.93 1.29
C GLY A 102 9.85 11.14 0.84
N ASP A 103 9.75 12.28 1.54
CA ASP A 103 10.59 13.46 1.25
C ASP A 103 12.09 13.17 1.40
N ALA A 104 12.47 12.25 2.29
CA ALA A 104 13.85 11.81 2.50
C ALA A 104 14.26 10.63 1.60
N PHE A 105 13.32 9.73 1.28
CA PHE A 105 13.56 8.49 0.54
C PHE A 105 13.66 8.71 -0.97
N TRP A 106 12.68 9.38 -1.57
CA TRP A 106 12.56 9.51 -3.02
C TRP A 106 13.74 10.18 -3.73
N PRO A 107 14.46 11.18 -3.14
CA PRO A 107 15.69 11.69 -3.73
C PRO A 107 16.81 10.64 -3.88
N LEU A 108 16.76 9.57 -3.09
CA LEU A 108 17.81 8.54 -3.01
C LEU A 108 17.46 7.27 -3.81
N PHE A 109 16.18 7.05 -4.10
CA PHE A 109 15.71 5.88 -4.82
C PHE A 109 15.46 6.22 -6.30
N SER A 110 16.12 5.49 -7.20
CA SER A 110 16.11 5.79 -8.64
C SER A 110 15.74 4.62 -9.55
N ASN A 111 15.53 3.43 -9.00
CA ASN A 111 15.11 2.26 -9.78
C ASN A 111 13.70 2.45 -10.34
N GLU A 112 13.43 1.82 -11.48
CA GLU A 112 12.07 1.68 -11.99
C GLU A 112 11.31 0.69 -11.12
N ALA A 113 10.16 1.10 -10.60
CA ALA A 113 9.35 0.26 -9.73
C ALA A 113 7.89 0.73 -9.69
N VAL A 114 6.98 -0.17 -9.38
CA VAL A 114 5.63 0.13 -8.91
C VAL A 114 5.63 0.03 -7.40
N VAL A 115 5.29 1.13 -6.73
CA VAL A 115 5.29 1.24 -5.27
C VAL A 115 3.89 1.53 -4.78
N LEU A 116 3.31 0.63 -3.99
CA LEU A 116 2.00 0.85 -3.38
C LEU A 116 2.17 1.44 -1.98
N ILE A 117 1.36 2.45 -1.68
CA ILE A 117 1.29 3.05 -0.35
C ILE A 117 0.07 2.46 0.35
N GLN A 118 0.27 1.87 1.54
CA GLN A 118 -0.85 1.42 2.37
C GLN A 118 -1.55 2.63 3.00
N VAL A 119 -2.80 2.91 2.64
CA VAL A 119 -3.46 4.18 3.03
C VAL A 119 -4.49 4.05 4.16
N GLY A 120 -4.95 2.84 4.46
CA GLY A 120 -5.93 2.61 5.52
C GLY A 120 -7.21 3.43 5.32
N LEU A 121 -7.56 4.27 6.29
CA LEU A 121 -8.75 5.14 6.23
C LEU A 121 -8.46 6.56 5.74
N GLN A 122 -7.21 6.87 5.38
CA GLN A 122 -6.73 8.24 5.13
C GLN A 122 -6.28 8.43 3.68
N ARG A 123 -6.99 7.79 2.74
CA ARG A 123 -6.67 7.78 1.31
C ARG A 123 -6.38 9.18 0.76
N GLU A 124 -7.24 10.16 1.02
CA GLU A 124 -7.09 11.51 0.46
C GLU A 124 -5.86 12.24 0.98
N ASP A 125 -5.40 11.93 2.20
CA ASP A 125 -4.16 12.49 2.75
C ASP A 125 -2.94 11.88 2.07
N PHE A 126 -2.92 10.55 1.90
CA PHE A 126 -1.83 9.87 1.21
C PHE A 126 -1.76 10.18 -0.28
N GLN A 127 -2.91 10.34 -0.95
CA GLN A 127 -2.97 10.79 -2.34
C GLN A 127 -2.32 12.17 -2.48
N ARG A 128 -2.63 13.13 -1.59
CA ARG A 128 -1.99 14.46 -1.57
C ARG A 128 -0.48 14.37 -1.33
N CYS A 129 -0.02 13.48 -0.45
CA CYS A 129 1.40 13.22 -0.25
C CYS A 129 2.08 12.72 -1.54
N ALA A 130 1.49 11.74 -2.21
CA ALA A 130 2.01 11.16 -3.45
C ALA A 130 2.05 12.19 -4.60
N GLU A 131 0.97 12.96 -4.79
CA GLU A 131 0.91 14.04 -5.78
C GLU A 131 1.97 15.12 -5.53
N ARG A 132 2.19 15.48 -4.26
CA ARG A 132 3.23 16.43 -3.86
C ARG A 132 4.63 15.88 -4.20
N TRP A 133 4.89 14.61 -3.95
CA TRP A 133 6.15 13.98 -4.33
C TRP A 133 6.33 13.92 -5.85
N ALA A 134 5.31 13.52 -6.61
CA ALA A 134 5.35 13.51 -8.07
C ALA A 134 5.62 14.90 -8.68
N LYS A 135 5.10 15.97 -8.06
CA LYS A 135 5.43 17.35 -8.45
C LYS A 135 6.88 17.74 -8.13
N LYS A 136 7.46 17.18 -7.06
CA LYS A 136 8.80 17.53 -6.56
C LYS A 136 9.92 16.69 -7.19
N PHE A 137 9.63 15.44 -7.53
CA PHE A 137 10.60 14.45 -7.99
C PHE A 137 10.22 13.95 -9.39
N PRO A 138 10.96 14.34 -10.45
CA PRO A 138 10.57 14.08 -11.84
C PRO A 138 10.47 12.60 -12.23
N HIS A 139 11.10 11.71 -11.46
CA HIS A 139 11.07 10.27 -11.71
C HIS A 139 9.87 9.57 -11.08
N LEU A 140 9.02 10.28 -10.32
CA LEU A 140 7.82 9.74 -9.70
C LEU A 140 6.57 10.17 -10.46
N GLN A 141 5.61 9.25 -10.57
CA GLN A 141 4.28 9.52 -11.10
C GLN A 141 3.24 8.79 -10.26
N VAL A 142 2.11 9.44 -9.97
CA VAL A 142 0.94 8.75 -9.43
C VAL A 142 0.27 8.00 -10.57
N ASP A 143 0.07 6.70 -10.40
CA ASP A 143 -0.49 5.81 -11.41
C ASP A 143 -1.83 5.23 -10.94
N GLU A 144 -2.87 5.66 -11.62
CA GLU A 144 -4.25 5.29 -11.38
C GLU A 144 -4.57 3.82 -11.67
N GLU A 145 -3.76 3.15 -12.51
CA GLU A 145 -3.88 1.71 -12.77
C GLU A 145 -3.52 0.86 -11.55
N HIS A 146 -2.76 1.44 -10.60
CA HIS A 146 -2.32 0.79 -9.37
C HIS A 146 -3.03 1.32 -8.12
N ASP A 147 -4.19 1.99 -8.28
CA ASP A 147 -5.08 2.37 -7.19
C ASP A 147 -6.09 1.26 -6.90
N TYR A 148 -5.62 0.21 -6.22
CA TYR A 148 -6.42 -0.98 -5.90
C TYR A 148 -7.54 -0.67 -4.91
N GLU A 149 -7.38 0.33 -4.05
CA GLU A 149 -8.45 0.77 -3.15
C GLU A 149 -9.62 1.34 -3.95
N ARG A 150 -9.36 2.24 -4.90
CA ARG A 150 -10.42 2.80 -5.76
C ARG A 150 -11.09 1.72 -6.58
N ILE A 151 -10.31 0.81 -7.18
CA ILE A 151 -10.85 -0.31 -7.96
C ILE A 151 -11.77 -1.18 -7.09
N ALA A 152 -11.37 -1.49 -5.86
CA ALA A 152 -12.20 -2.26 -4.93
C ALA A 152 -13.51 -1.54 -4.59
N LEU A 153 -13.47 -0.23 -4.30
CA LEU A 153 -14.66 0.57 -4.02
C LEU A 153 -15.63 0.63 -5.21
N GLU A 154 -15.11 0.76 -6.43
CA GLU A 154 -15.92 0.76 -7.65
C GLU A 154 -16.61 -0.59 -7.88
N LEU A 155 -15.89 -1.70 -7.68
CA LEU A 155 -16.45 -3.05 -7.79
C LEU A 155 -17.52 -3.33 -6.73
N GLU A 156 -17.31 -2.89 -5.49
CA GLU A 156 -18.30 -2.99 -4.41
C GLU A 156 -19.57 -2.20 -4.75
N ALA A 157 -19.42 -0.95 -5.22
CA ALA A 157 -20.55 -0.11 -5.63
C ALA A 157 -21.34 -0.72 -6.80
N GLN A 158 -20.64 -1.31 -7.79
CA GLN A 158 -21.28 -2.02 -8.90
C GLN A 158 -22.06 -3.25 -8.41
N ALA A 159 -21.46 -4.07 -7.54
CA ALA A 159 -22.12 -5.25 -6.97
C ALA A 159 -23.35 -4.87 -6.12
N GLN A 160 -23.27 -3.77 -5.37
CA GLN A 160 -24.39 -3.20 -4.61
C GLN A 160 -25.53 -2.77 -5.54
N ALA A 161 -25.22 -1.99 -6.58
CA ALA A 161 -26.20 -1.52 -7.56
C ALA A 161 -26.87 -2.69 -8.31
N GLU A 162 -26.13 -3.77 -8.61
CA GLU A 162 -26.72 -4.98 -9.19
C GLU A 162 -27.65 -5.72 -8.22
N ARG A 163 -27.30 -5.80 -6.93
CA ARG A 163 -28.17 -6.38 -5.89
C ARG A 163 -29.45 -5.57 -5.72
N GLU A 164 -29.35 -4.25 -5.73
CA GLU A 164 -30.50 -3.33 -5.64
C GLU A 164 -31.38 -3.33 -6.89
N LYS A 165 -30.87 -3.75 -8.05
CA LYS A 165 -31.66 -4.01 -9.28
C LYS A 165 -32.34 -5.39 -9.28
N ARG A 166 -32.00 -6.30 -8.36
CA ARG A 166 -32.64 -7.63 -8.25
C ARG A 166 -33.98 -7.74 -7.46
N PRO A 167 -34.68 -6.70 -6.96
CA PRO A 167 -35.88 -6.91 -6.15
C PRO A 167 -37.16 -7.21 -6.97
N THR A 168 -37.15 -7.14 -8.30
CA THR A 168 -38.39 -7.30 -9.09
C THR A 168 -38.69 -8.74 -9.52
N TYR A 169 -37.70 -9.62 -9.66
CA TYR A 169 -37.94 -10.97 -10.21
C TYR A 169 -38.48 -12.00 -9.20
N ARG A 170 -38.30 -11.79 -7.88
CA ARG A 170 -38.86 -12.69 -6.86
C ARG A 170 -40.33 -12.38 -6.53
N LEU A 171 -40.73 -11.11 -6.53
CA LEU A 171 -42.13 -10.73 -6.28
C LEU A 171 -43.03 -10.99 -7.50
N LEU A 172 -42.56 -10.78 -8.73
CA LEU A 172 -43.33 -11.11 -9.93
C LEU A 172 -43.55 -12.63 -10.11
N ARG A 173 -42.57 -13.48 -9.75
CA ARG A 173 -42.77 -14.94 -9.76
C ARG A 173 -43.77 -15.41 -8.70
N LEU A 174 -43.76 -14.83 -7.50
CA LEU A 174 -44.71 -15.18 -6.43
C LEU A 174 -46.13 -14.69 -6.71
N LEU A 175 -46.29 -13.57 -7.41
CA LEU A 175 -47.61 -13.07 -7.84
C LEU A 175 -48.17 -13.84 -9.05
N GLN A 176 -47.32 -14.30 -9.97
CA GLN A 176 -47.75 -15.13 -11.11
C GLN A 176 -48.07 -16.58 -10.73
N SER A 177 -47.48 -17.13 -9.65
CA SER A 177 -47.82 -18.47 -9.16
C SER A 177 -49.12 -18.52 -8.35
N ARG A 178 -49.65 -17.37 -7.90
CA ARG A 178 -50.88 -17.30 -7.10
C ARG A 178 -52.16 -17.11 -7.92
N ASN A 179 -52.04 -16.66 -9.18
CA ASN A 179 -53.17 -16.43 -10.09
C ASN A 179 -53.44 -17.59 -11.09
N ARG A 180 -52.77 -18.72 -10.96
CA ARG A 180 -53.02 -19.93 -11.79
C ARG A 180 -53.85 -21.01 -11.08
N SER A 181 -54.45 -20.66 -9.94
CA SER A 181 -55.23 -21.58 -9.10
C SER A 181 -56.69 -21.11 -9.04
N HIS A 182 -57.40 -21.11 -10.17
CA HIS A 182 -58.87 -21.08 -10.22
C HIS A 182 -59.37 -21.75 -11.49
#